data_AF-A0A183F6P1-F1
#
_entry.id   AF-A0A183F6P1-F1
#
_cell.length_a   1.000
_cell.length_b   1.000
_cell.length_c   1.000
_cell.angle_alpha   90.00
_cell.angle_beta   90.00
_cell.angle_gamma   90.00
#
_symmetry.space_group_name_H-M   'P 1'
#
loop_
_entity.id
_entity.type
_entity.pdbx_description
1 polymer ?
#
loop_
_entity_poly.entity_id
_entity_poly.type
_entity_poly.pdbx_seq_one_letter_code
_entity_poly.pdbx_strand_id
1 'polypeptide(L)'
;MSKHTVRYVGHQNGKSVKSAPLENRNGLMQGDTLSPLLFCLAIAPISDWLHRNVTPFRLRTQTGSGPGVDDSLTIGHIFYMDDLKVYTTSRSHLLKAKDGIQLVAKQLGLRMNPDKCAVESLNGPAGSGETDIGEIPLLGANSLYKYLGTHSSP
;
A
#
# COMPACT_ATOMS: atom_id res chain seq x y z
N MET A 1 3.68 8.95 -30.43
CA MET A 1 3.11 7.99 -29.44
C MET A 1 1.64 7.78 -29.77
N SER A 2 1.20 6.54 -29.94
CA SER A 2 -0.22 6.23 -30.17
C SER A 2 -1.03 6.62 -28.93
N LYS A 3 -2.04 7.49 -29.10
CA LYS A 3 -2.91 7.90 -28.01
C LYS A 3 -3.97 6.83 -27.77
N HIS A 4 -3.98 6.24 -26.57
CA HIS A 4 -5.04 5.32 -26.17
C HIS A 4 -6.35 6.10 -25.99
N THR A 5 -7.42 5.65 -26.65
CA THR A 5 -8.74 6.29 -26.57
C THR A 5 -9.81 5.29 -26.16
N VAL A 6 -10.80 5.76 -25.41
CA VAL A 6 -11.95 4.96 -24.97
C VAL A 6 -13.26 5.62 -25.40
N ARG A 7 -14.34 4.84 -25.45
CA ARG A 7 -15.69 5.34 -25.69
C ARG A 7 -16.64 4.74 -24.67
N TYR A 8 -17.50 5.57 -24.10
CA TYR A 8 -18.62 5.09 -23.31
C TYR A 8 -19.73 4.61 -24.24
N VAL A 9 -20.30 3.45 -23.94
CA VAL A 9 -21.47 2.91 -24.65
C VAL A 9 -22.61 2.81 -23.65
N GLY A 10 -23.64 3.62 -23.87
CA GLY A 10 -24.88 3.62 -23.09
C GLY A 10 -26.07 3.17 -23.93
N HIS A 11 -27.23 3.03 -23.29
CA HIS A 11 -28.50 2.78 -23.95
C HIS A 11 -29.47 3.94 -23.67
N GLN A 12 -30.04 4.54 -24.72
CA GLN A 12 -31.13 5.51 -24.62
C GLN A 12 -32.26 5.09 -25.58
N ASN A 13 -33.49 5.03 -25.07
CA ASN A 13 -34.69 4.67 -25.85
C ASN A 13 -34.52 3.35 -26.65
N GLY A 14 -33.91 2.34 -26.03
CA GLY A 14 -33.66 1.03 -26.67
C GLY A 14 -32.55 1.02 -27.73
N LYS A 15 -31.86 2.15 -27.98
CA LYS A 15 -30.75 2.25 -28.92
C LYS A 15 -29.42 2.45 -28.19
N SER A 16 -28.37 1.82 -28.71
CA SER A 16 -27.01 2.03 -28.22
C SER A 16 -26.51 3.41 -28.66
N VAL A 17 -26.04 4.22 -27.70
CA VAL A 17 -25.47 5.55 -27.94
C VAL A 17 -24.01 5.53 -27.49
N LYS A 18 -23.12 6.09 -28.31
CA LYS A 18 -21.67 6.13 -28.06
C LYS A 18 -21.23 7.56 -27.78
N SER A 19 -20.33 7.75 -26.81
CA SER A 19 -19.69 9.04 -26.59
C SER A 19 -18.70 9.39 -27.72
N ALA A 20 -18.27 10.65 -27.76
CA ALA A 20 -17.04 11.03 -28.45
C ALA A 20 -15.84 10.25 -27.88
N PRO A 21 -14.77 10.02 -28.67
CA PRO A 21 -13.53 9.43 -28.17
C PRO A 21 -12.94 10.26 -27.02
N LEU A 22 -12.65 9.59 -25.92
CA LEU A 22 -11.97 10.17 -24.76
C LEU A 22 -10.52 9.71 -24.77
N GLU A 23 -9.57 10.65 -24.75
CA GLU A 23 -8.15 10.33 -24.65
C GLU A 23 -7.78 9.96 -23.21
N ASN A 24 -7.15 8.81 -23.00
CA ASN A 24 -6.51 8.53 -21.72
C ASN A 24 -5.18 9.29 -21.66
N ARG A 25 -5.11 10.29 -20.78
CA ARG A 25 -3.93 11.14 -20.60
C ARG A 25 -3.07 10.77 -19.42
N ASN A 26 -3.62 10.06 -18.42
CA ASN A 26 -2.95 9.75 -17.17
C ASN A 26 -3.42 8.41 -16.64
N GLY A 27 -2.47 7.54 -16.31
CA GLY A 27 -2.73 6.25 -15.69
C GLY A 27 -3.03 5.12 -16.68
N LEU A 28 -3.25 3.94 -16.10
CA LEU A 28 -3.53 2.71 -16.83
C LEU A 28 -5.04 2.50 -16.96
N MET A 29 -5.47 1.89 -18.06
CA MET A 29 -6.89 1.66 -18.29
C MET A 29 -7.41 0.54 -17.38
N GLN A 30 -8.44 0.82 -16.60
CA GLN A 30 -9.12 -0.21 -15.83
C GLN A 30 -9.88 -1.16 -16.75
N GLY A 31 -9.80 -2.47 -16.47
CA GLY A 31 -10.41 -3.52 -17.28
C GLY A 31 -9.57 -4.00 -18.47
N ASP A 32 -8.41 -3.38 -18.70
CA ASP A 32 -7.41 -3.92 -19.63
C ASP A 32 -6.55 -5.00 -18.92
N THR A 33 -6.27 -6.11 -19.61
CA THR A 33 -5.61 -7.28 -19.01
C THR A 33 -4.15 -7.03 -18.64
N LEU A 34 -3.46 -6.09 -19.29
CA LEU A 34 -2.06 -5.78 -19.00
C LEU A 34 -1.90 -4.71 -17.93
N SER A 35 -2.93 -3.89 -17.72
CA SER A 35 -2.91 -2.78 -16.77
C SER A 35 -2.56 -3.18 -15.32
N PRO A 36 -3.06 -4.30 -14.76
CA PRO A 36 -2.64 -4.75 -13.43
C PRO A 36 -1.13 -5.04 -13.35
N LEU A 37 -0.56 -5.70 -14.36
CA LEU A 37 0.86 -6.03 -14.38
C LEU A 37 1.72 -4.76 -14.52
N LEU A 38 1.34 -3.86 -15.42
CA LEU A 38 2.02 -2.58 -15.60
C LEU A 38 1.99 -1.74 -14.33
N PHE A 39 0.88 -1.78 -13.58
CA PHE A 39 0.78 -1.12 -12.28
C PHE A 39 1.76 -1.70 -11.27
N CYS A 40 1.83 -3.03 -11.13
CA CYS A 40 2.80 -3.70 -10.25
C CYS A 40 4.25 -3.33 -10.59
N LEU A 41 4.60 -3.27 -11.88
CA LEU A 41 5.93 -2.85 -12.32
C LEU A 41 6.21 -1.39 -11.99
N ALA A 42 5.21 -0.50 -12.12
CA ALA A 42 5.36 0.91 -11.81
C ALA A 42 5.61 1.16 -10.31
N ILE A 43 4.99 0.39 -9.41
CA ILE A 43 5.16 0.55 -7.95
C ILE A 43 6.36 -0.23 -7.39
N ALA A 44 6.98 -1.13 -8.17
CA ALA A 44 8.13 -1.94 -7.74
C ALA A 44 9.30 -1.14 -7.13
N PRO A 45 9.65 0.08 -7.59
CA PRO A 45 10.70 0.89 -6.97
C PRO A 45 10.43 1.24 -5.51
N ILE A 46 9.16 1.35 -5.09
CA ILE A 46 8.80 1.58 -3.68
C ILE A 46 9.19 0.36 -2.84
N SER A 47 8.94 -0.84 -3.36
CA SER A 47 9.33 -2.11 -2.72
C SER A 47 10.84 -2.22 -2.53
N ASP A 48 11.61 -1.92 -3.59
CA ASP A 48 13.08 -1.94 -3.53
C ASP A 48 13.63 -0.90 -2.54
N TRP A 49 13.05 0.31 -2.53
CA TRP A 49 13.45 1.34 -1.59
C TRP A 49 13.23 0.91 -0.13
N LEU A 50 12.06 0.34 0.19
CA LEU A 50 11.75 -0.15 1.53
C LEU A 50 12.72 -1.25 1.96
N HIS A 51 12.98 -2.22 1.09
CA HIS A 51 13.87 -3.35 1.38
C HIS A 51 15.29 -2.91 1.73
N ARG A 52 15.79 -1.83 1.09
CA ARG A 52 17.16 -1.32 1.31
C ARG A 52 17.28 -0.36 2.50
N ASN A 53 16.19 0.31 2.87
CA ASN A 53 16.25 1.45 3.79
C ASN A 53 15.56 1.23 5.14
N VAL A 54 14.69 0.22 5.24
CA VAL A 54 13.85 -0.02 6.41
C VAL A 54 14.19 -1.39 7.01
N THR A 55 14.40 -1.43 8.32
CA THR A 55 14.65 -2.69 9.03
C THR A 55 13.35 -3.51 9.09
N PRO A 56 13.34 -4.73 8.56
CA PRO A 56 12.14 -5.57 8.57
C PRO A 56 11.84 -6.09 9.98
N PHE A 57 10.59 -6.41 10.21
CA PHE A 57 10.16 -7.12 11.41
C PHE A 57 10.55 -8.60 11.33
N ARG A 58 11.04 -9.18 12.44
CA ARG A 58 11.36 -10.61 12.53
C ARG A 58 10.48 -11.27 13.58
N LEU A 59 9.73 -12.28 13.18
CA LEU A 59 8.94 -13.12 14.06
C LEU A 59 9.67 -14.45 14.25
N ARG A 60 9.93 -14.84 15.50
CA ARG A 60 10.47 -16.17 15.78
C ARG A 60 9.34 -17.18 15.67
N THR A 61 9.40 -18.10 14.72
CA THR A 61 8.42 -19.18 14.60
C THR A 61 8.85 -20.33 15.51
N GLN A 62 7.93 -20.85 16.32
CA GLN A 62 8.14 -22.09 17.09
C GLN A 62 7.77 -23.31 16.23
N THR A 63 8.11 -23.28 14.95
CA THR A 63 8.02 -24.47 14.12
C THR A 63 9.11 -25.41 14.63
N GLY A 64 8.75 -26.66 14.95
CA GLY A 64 9.59 -27.64 15.65
C GLY A 64 10.80 -28.16 14.86
N SER A 65 11.39 -27.33 14.00
CA SER A 65 12.64 -27.58 13.31
C SER A 65 13.74 -27.69 14.37
N GLY A 66 14.44 -28.82 14.39
CA GLY A 66 15.34 -29.21 15.47
C GLY A 66 16.44 -28.19 15.82
N PRO A 67 17.22 -28.46 16.89
CA PRO A 67 18.23 -27.53 17.37
C PRO A 67 19.22 -27.13 16.26
N GLY A 68 19.23 -25.83 15.91
CA GLY A 68 20.16 -25.24 14.93
C GLY A 68 19.52 -24.57 13.71
N VAL A 69 18.20 -24.66 13.53
CA VAL A 69 17.49 -23.95 12.43
C VAL A 69 17.00 -22.59 12.94
N ASP A 70 17.43 -21.51 12.29
CA ASP A 70 16.86 -20.16 12.51
C ASP A 70 15.49 -20.09 11.81
N ASP A 71 14.47 -20.57 12.52
CA ASP A 71 13.07 -20.47 12.14
C ASP A 71 12.55 -19.06 12.45
N SER A 72 13.10 -18.04 11.79
CA SER A 72 12.60 -16.66 11.90
C SER A 72 11.96 -16.18 10.60
N LEU A 73 10.68 -15.84 10.67
CA LEU A 73 9.94 -15.22 9.58
C LEU A 73 10.26 -13.73 9.56
N THR A 74 10.91 -13.26 8.49
CA THR A 74 11.22 -11.84 8.28
C THR A 74 10.19 -11.20 7.35
N ILE A 75 9.52 -10.14 7.80
CA ILE A 75 8.50 -9.40 7.06
C ILE A 75 8.86 -7.91 7.07
N GLY A 76 9.11 -7.33 5.89
CA GLY A 76 9.32 -5.88 5.74
C GLY A 76 8.04 -5.15 5.33
N HIS A 77 7.40 -5.61 4.26
CA HIS A 77 6.17 -5.01 3.74
C HIS A 77 5.38 -6.00 2.88
N ILE A 78 4.10 -5.72 2.70
CA ILE A 78 3.18 -6.47 1.84
C ILE A 78 2.49 -5.47 0.93
N PHE A 79 2.54 -5.74 -0.38
CA PHE A 79 1.73 -5.05 -1.38
C PHE A 79 0.52 -5.89 -1.74
N TYR A 80 -0.62 -5.24 -1.84
CA TYR A 80 -1.78 -5.75 -2.54
C TYR A 80 -2.37 -4.62 -3.38
N MET A 81 -2.05 -4.62 -4.68
CA MET A 81 -2.41 -3.52 -5.58
C MET A 81 -1.93 -2.17 -4.99
N ASP A 82 -2.84 -1.21 -4.81
CA ASP A 82 -2.55 0.12 -4.24
C ASP A 82 -2.40 0.12 -2.72
N ASP A 83 -2.79 -0.96 -2.03
CA ASP A 83 -2.62 -1.11 -0.60
C ASP A 83 -1.20 -1.59 -0.26
N LEU A 84 -0.54 -0.87 0.65
CA LEU A 84 0.80 -1.16 1.16
C LEU A 84 0.77 -1.22 2.68
N LYS A 85 1.15 -2.37 3.24
CA LYS A 85 1.36 -2.54 4.68
C LYS A 85 2.85 -2.70 4.98
N VAL A 86 3.39 -1.88 5.87
CA VAL A 86 4.80 -1.90 6.27
C VAL A 86 4.92 -2.39 7.71
N TYR A 87 5.87 -3.28 7.95
CA TYR A 87 6.19 -3.85 9.25
C TYR A 87 7.61 -3.47 9.64
N THR A 88 7.77 -2.90 10.83
CA THR A 88 9.08 -2.52 11.34
C THR A 88 9.09 -2.55 12.86
N THR A 89 10.28 -2.57 13.45
CA THR A 89 10.49 -2.70 14.90
C THR A 89 10.55 -1.35 15.63
N SER A 90 10.72 -0.23 14.91
CA SER A 90 10.84 1.09 15.52
C SER A 90 10.02 2.18 14.82
N ARG A 91 9.56 3.17 15.61
CA ARG A 91 8.87 4.37 15.09
C ARG A 91 9.77 5.19 14.15
N SER A 92 11.07 5.25 14.41
CA SER A 92 12.03 5.94 13.54
C SER A 92 12.11 5.32 12.14
N HIS A 93 12.12 3.99 12.05
CA HIS A 93 12.08 3.28 10.78
C HIS A 93 10.71 3.41 10.09
N LEU A 94 9.62 3.53 10.85
CA LEU A 94 8.29 3.76 10.30
C LEU A 94 8.15 5.16 9.69
N LEU A 95 8.66 6.20 10.36
CA LEU A 95 8.74 7.56 9.81
C LEU A 95 9.59 7.57 8.54
N LYS A 96 10.78 6.94 8.58
CA LYS A 96 11.64 6.79 7.41
C LYS A 96 10.94 6.08 6.26
N ALA A 97 10.17 5.02 6.55
CA ALA A 97 9.36 4.33 5.55
C ALA A 97 8.33 5.26 4.92
N LYS A 98 7.55 5.99 5.73
CA LYS A 98 6.54 6.95 5.23
C LYS A 98 7.16 7.97 4.27
N ASP A 99 8.23 8.63 4.70
CA ASP A 99 8.84 9.71 3.93
C ASP A 99 9.46 9.17 2.63
N GLY A 100 10.07 7.99 2.68
CA GLY A 100 10.60 7.31 1.50
C GLY A 100 9.53 6.89 0.50
N ILE A 101 8.42 6.32 0.97
CA ILE A 101 7.28 5.97 0.12
C ILE A 101 6.72 7.22 -0.54
N GLN A 102 6.52 8.31 0.21
CA GLN A 102 6.02 9.57 -0.34
C GLN A 102 6.97 10.14 -1.41
N LEU A 103 8.28 10.09 -1.17
CA LEU A 103 9.29 10.56 -2.11
C LEU A 103 9.24 9.76 -3.42
N VAL A 104 9.32 8.43 -3.33
CA VAL A 104 9.36 7.55 -4.51
C VAL A 104 8.02 7.59 -5.24
N ALA A 105 6.88 7.57 -4.52
CA ALA A 105 5.56 7.72 -5.13
C ALA A 105 5.44 9.04 -5.90
N LYS A 106 5.90 10.15 -5.33
CA LYS A 106 5.89 11.46 -6.02
C LYS A 106 6.73 11.45 -7.30
N GLN A 107 7.89 10.79 -7.28
CA GLN A 107 8.73 10.64 -8.48
C GLN A 107 8.06 9.79 -9.56
N LEU A 108 7.23 8.83 -9.17
CA LEU A 108 6.41 8.00 -10.06
C LEU A 108 5.11 8.70 -10.53
N GLY A 109 4.84 9.93 -10.06
CA GLY A 109 3.59 10.64 -10.34
C GLY A 109 2.38 10.10 -9.56
N LEU A 110 2.62 9.29 -8.53
CA LEU A 110 1.62 8.75 -7.61
C LEU A 110 1.46 9.67 -6.39
N ARG A 111 0.31 9.55 -5.72
CA ARG A 111 0.02 10.28 -4.48
C ARG A 111 -0.53 9.32 -3.44
N MET A 112 0.02 9.41 -2.23
CA MET A 112 -0.56 8.73 -1.07
C MET A 112 -1.84 9.42 -0.61
N ASN A 113 -2.75 8.64 -0.04
CA ASN A 113 -3.96 9.14 0.59
C ASN A 113 -3.85 8.96 2.12
N PRO A 114 -3.40 9.98 2.86
CA PRO A 114 -3.19 9.87 4.31
C PRO A 114 -4.48 9.59 5.07
N ASP A 115 -5.63 10.08 4.60
CA ASP A 115 -6.94 9.85 5.22
C ASP A 115 -7.37 8.37 5.20
N LYS A 116 -6.75 7.57 4.32
CA LYS A 116 -6.97 6.12 4.22
C LYS A 116 -5.84 5.31 4.85
N CYS A 117 -4.81 5.96 5.37
CA CYS A 117 -3.70 5.29 6.04
C CYS A 117 -3.96 5.21 7.55
N ALA A 118 -3.33 4.24 8.20
CA ALA A 118 -3.37 4.13 9.65
C ALA A 118 -2.08 3.47 10.16
N VAL A 119 -1.72 3.77 11.40
CA VAL A 119 -0.57 3.16 12.08
C VAL A 119 -1.05 2.34 13.26
N GLU A 120 -0.51 1.14 13.41
CA GLU A 120 -0.78 0.25 14.54
C GLU A 120 0.55 -0.13 15.21
N SER A 121 0.57 -0.17 16.55
CA SER A 121 1.75 -0.57 17.33
C SER A 121 1.40 -1.65 18.34
N LEU A 122 2.10 -2.79 18.25
CA LEU A 122 1.90 -3.94 19.14
C LEU A 122 2.66 -3.81 20.48
N ASN A 123 3.60 -2.87 20.59
CA ASN A 123 4.45 -2.71 21.78
C ASN A 123 3.84 -1.78 22.86
N GLY A 124 2.52 -1.55 22.83
CA GLY A 124 1.75 -0.96 23.91
C GLY A 124 1.00 0.34 23.55
N PRO A 125 -0.06 0.70 24.33
CA PRO A 125 -0.83 1.93 24.13
C PRO A 125 -0.25 3.14 24.89
N ALA A 126 -0.49 4.33 24.34
CA ALA A 126 -0.84 5.58 25.03
C ALA A 126 0.05 6.07 26.20
N GLY A 127 0.94 7.04 25.95
CA GLY A 127 1.61 7.75 27.06
C GLY A 127 2.56 8.90 26.68
N SER A 128 3.24 8.83 25.54
CA SER A 128 3.86 10.01 24.94
C SER A 128 2.83 10.66 24.03
N GLY A 129 2.47 11.92 24.26
CA GLY A 129 1.41 12.65 23.54
C GLY A 129 1.62 12.88 22.04
N GLU A 130 2.32 12.00 21.33
CA GLU A 130 2.44 11.98 19.88
C GLU A 130 1.50 10.92 19.29
N THR A 131 0.27 11.36 19.01
CA THR A 131 -0.82 10.54 18.49
C THR A 131 -0.69 10.22 17.01
N ASP A 132 0.22 10.86 16.27
CA ASP A 132 0.21 10.82 14.81
C ASP A 132 1.61 10.59 14.22
N ILE A 133 1.67 10.03 13.00
CA ILE A 133 2.87 10.00 12.16
C ILE A 133 2.70 11.01 11.03
N GLY A 134 2.83 12.30 11.39
CA GLY A 134 2.43 13.40 10.52
C GLY A 134 0.91 13.48 10.39
N GLU A 135 0.38 13.27 9.19
CA GLU A 135 -1.07 13.30 8.90
C GLU A 135 -1.75 11.93 9.09
N ILE A 136 -0.99 10.86 9.36
CA ILE A 136 -1.53 9.50 9.48
C ILE A 136 -1.89 9.21 10.94
N PRO A 137 -3.16 8.89 11.26
CA PRO A 137 -3.60 8.65 12.62
C PRO A 137 -3.07 7.32 13.18
N LEU A 138 -2.73 7.31 14.47
CA LEU A 138 -2.50 6.08 15.23
C LEU A 138 -3.85 5.45 15.60
N LEU A 139 -4.03 4.17 15.28
CA LEU A 139 -5.20 3.41 15.72
C LEU A 139 -5.13 3.22 17.23
N GLY A 140 -6.17 3.67 17.93
CA GLY A 140 -6.36 3.41 19.35
C GLY A 140 -6.73 1.95 19.61
N ALA A 141 -6.62 1.53 20.88
CA ALA A 141 -6.89 0.15 21.32
C ALA A 141 -8.29 -0.40 20.96
N ASN A 142 -9.25 0.47 20.62
CA ASN A 142 -10.62 0.11 20.25
C ASN A 142 -10.98 0.38 18.77
N SER A 143 -10.05 0.82 17.94
CA SER A 143 -10.32 1.08 16.51
C SER A 143 -9.83 -0.08 15.65
N LEU A 144 -10.75 -0.69 14.90
CA LEU A 144 -10.45 -1.77 13.97
C LEU A 144 -9.80 -1.20 12.70
N TYR A 145 -8.64 -1.74 12.32
CA TYR A 145 -8.06 -1.46 11.00
C TYR A 145 -8.74 -2.31 9.94
N LYS A 146 -9.19 -1.70 8.85
CA LYS A 146 -9.77 -2.43 7.71
C LYS A 146 -8.72 -2.58 6.60
N TYR A 147 -8.30 -3.81 6.34
CA TYR A 147 -7.39 -4.15 5.25
C TYR A 147 -8.08 -5.17 4.34
N LEU A 148 -8.22 -4.89 3.04
CA LEU A 148 -8.88 -5.80 2.09
C LEU A 148 -10.28 -6.29 2.51
N GLY A 149 -11.03 -5.46 3.24
CA GLY A 149 -12.36 -5.83 3.73
C GLY A 149 -12.38 -6.67 5.00
N THR A 150 -11.23 -7.10 5.52
CA THR A 150 -11.12 -7.76 6.82
C THR A 150 -10.78 -6.73 7.89
N HIS A 151 -11.47 -6.84 9.03
CA HIS A 151 -11.15 -6.05 10.21
C HIS A 151 -10.05 -6.76 10.98
N SER A 152 -8.94 -6.10 11.19
CA SER A 152 -7.87 -6.57 12.07
C SER A 152 -8.09 -5.92 13.43
N SER A 153 -8.30 -6.74 14.46
CA SER A 153 -8.18 -6.35 15.87
C SER A 153 -6.77 -6.72 16.35
N PRO A 154 -6.25 -6.06 17.41
CA PRO A 154 -5.05 -6.51 18.10
C PRO A 154 -5.19 -7.93 18.66
#